data_AF-A0A0F2PW32-F1
#
_entry.id   AF-A0A0F2PW32-F1
#
_cell.length_a   1.000
_cell.length_b   1.000
_cell.length_c   1.000
_cell.angle_alpha   90.00
_cell.angle_beta   90.00
_cell.angle_gamma   90.00
#
_symmetry.space_group_name_H-M   'P 1'
#
loop_
_entity.id
_entity.type
_entity.pdbx_description
1 polymer ?
#
loop_
_entity_poly.entity_id
_entity_poly.type
_entity_poly.pdbx_seq_one_letter_code
_entity_poly.pdbx_strand_id
1 'polypeptide(L)' 'MNELEYDDLAKEIILKAVPGSLSVLEELGLSDVSNITTEQLLSAVATTAGTSVSTGISFTLELLKKLIIKEEEIN' A
#
# COMPACT_ATOMS: atom_id res chain seq x y z
N MET A 1 15.90 -8.12 1.14
CA MET A 1 14.49 -8.48 0.89
C MET A 1 14.34 -8.97 -0.54
N ASN A 2 13.40 -9.87 -0.79
CA ASN A 2 12.99 -10.29 -2.13
C ASN A 2 11.75 -9.49 -2.61
N GLU A 3 11.45 -9.56 -3.90
CA GLU A 3 10.37 -8.79 -4.55
C GLU A 3 8.98 -9.02 -3.91
N LEU A 4 8.71 -10.24 -3.42
CA LEU A 4 7.47 -10.58 -2.71
C LEU A 4 7.35 -9.83 -1.37
N GLU A 5 8.46 -9.73 -0.62
CA GLU A 5 8.50 -9.01 0.66
C GLU A 5 8.32 -7.50 0.49
N TYR A 6 8.74 -6.93 -0.64
CA TYR A 6 8.48 -5.53 -0.99
C TYR A 6 7.00 -5.31 -1.33
N ASP A 7 6.40 -6.22 -2.08
CA ASP A 7 4.99 -6.18 -2.47
C ASP A 7 4.07 -6.24 -1.23
N ASP A 8 4.32 -7.18 -0.32
CA ASP A 8 3.54 -7.31 0.92
C ASP A 8 3.67 -6.09 1.84
N LEU A 9 4.88 -5.51 1.94
CA LEU A 9 5.11 -4.31 2.72
C LEU A 9 4.37 -3.10 2.14
N ALA A 10 4.37 -2.94 0.82
CA ALA A 10 3.64 -1.87 0.16
C ALA A 10 2.13 -2.00 0.43
N LYS A 11 1.57 -3.21 0.35
CA LYS A 11 0.15 -3.45 0.67
C LYS A 11 -0.22 -3.05 2.09
N GLU A 12 0.59 -3.45 3.08
CA GLU A 12 0.36 -3.09 4.49
C GLU A 12 0.28 -1.56 4.68
N ILE A 13 1.17 -0.82 4.01
CA ILE A 13 1.25 0.63 4.15
C ILE A 13 0.08 1.32 3.46
N ILE A 14 -0.31 0.87 2.26
CA ILE A 14 -1.46 1.43 1.53
C ILE A 14 -2.74 1.31 2.38
N LEU A 15 -2.97 0.15 2.97
CA LEU A 15 -4.15 -0.10 3.82
C LEU A 15 -4.19 0.80 5.07
N LYS A 16 -3.02 1.14 5.63
CA LYS A 16 -2.92 2.06 6.77
C LYS A 16 -3.03 3.53 6.38
N ALA A 17 -2.49 3.89 5.22
CA ALA A 17 -2.41 5.28 4.78
C ALA A 17 -3.73 5.81 4.25
N VAL A 18 -4.59 4.95 3.69
CA VAL A 18 -5.88 5.35 3.10
C VAL A 18 -7.04 4.67 3.80
N PRO A 19 -7.75 5.39 4.69
CA PRO A 19 -8.98 4.89 5.29
C PRO A 19 -10.03 4.54 4.23
N GLY A 20 -10.71 3.41 4.39
CA GLY A 20 -11.74 2.94 3.45
C GLY A 20 -11.20 2.17 2.24
N SER A 21 -9.87 2.05 2.09
CA SER A 21 -9.24 1.23 1.03
C SER A 21 -9.76 -0.21 1.02
N LEU A 22 -9.90 -0.87 2.18
CA LEU A 22 -10.49 -2.22 2.28
C LEU A 22 -11.91 -2.29 1.71
N SER A 23 -12.78 -1.35 2.10
CA SER A 23 -14.18 -1.33 1.65
C SER A 23 -14.29 -1.18 0.13
N VAL A 24 -13.35 -0.48 -0.49
CA VAL A 24 -13.31 -0.28 -1.95
C VAL A 24 -12.85 -1.54 -2.66
N LEU A 25 -11.88 -2.24 -2.08
CA LEU A 25 -11.45 -3.52 -2.62
C LEU A 25 -12.59 -4.53 -2.53
N GLU A 26 -13.33 -4.54 -1.42
CA GLU A 26 -14.55 -5.35 -1.28
C GLU A 26 -15.61 -4.97 -2.33
N GLU A 27 -15.86 -3.68 -2.57
CA GLU A 27 -16.78 -3.21 -3.63
C GLU A 27 -16.33 -3.60 -5.04
N LEU A 28 -15.01 -3.70 -5.28
CA LEU A 28 -14.42 -4.16 -6.54
C LEU A 28 -14.35 -5.69 -6.65
N GLY A 29 -14.84 -6.44 -5.66
CA GLY A 29 -14.76 -7.90 -5.61
C GLY A 29 -13.35 -8.44 -5.33
N LEU A 30 -12.45 -7.58 -4.85
CA LEU A 30 -11.07 -7.86 -4.46
C LEU A 30 -10.99 -8.05 -2.94
N SER A 31 -11.79 -8.96 -2.38
CA SER A 31 -11.86 -9.19 -0.93
C SER A 31 -10.65 -9.92 -0.34
N ASP A 32 -9.82 -10.54 -1.19
CA ASP A 32 -8.64 -11.29 -0.77
C ASP A 32 -7.36 -10.51 -1.09
N VAL A 33 -6.93 -9.67 -0.14
CA VAL A 33 -5.75 -8.81 -0.23
C VAL A 33 -4.48 -9.59 -0.59
N SER A 34 -4.40 -10.88 -0.23
CA SER A 34 -3.25 -11.73 -0.56
C SER A 34 -3.10 -12.01 -2.06
N ASN A 35 -4.20 -11.89 -2.81
CA ASN A 35 -4.25 -12.13 -4.26
C ASN A 35 -4.26 -10.82 -5.10
N ILE A 36 -4.18 -9.65 -4.47
CA ILE A 36 -4.19 -8.34 -5.13
C ILE A 36 -2.74 -7.89 -5.31
N THR A 37 -2.37 -7.41 -6.50
CA THR A 37 -1.05 -6.79 -6.69
C THR A 37 -1.00 -5.40 -6.05
N THR A 38 0.19 -4.93 -5.68
CA THR A 38 0.36 -3.55 -5.18
C THR A 38 -0.20 -2.49 -6.14
N GLU A 39 -0.11 -2.72 -7.45
CA GLU A 39 -0.61 -1.81 -8.49
C GLU A 39 -2.14 -1.72 -8.51
N GLN A 40 -2.84 -2.86 -8.36
CA GLN A 40 -4.30 -2.89 -8.23
C GLN A 40 -4.75 -2.20 -6.94
N LEU A 41 -4.01 -2.39 -5.84
CA LEU A 41 -4.28 -1.75 -4.57
C LEU A 41 -4.13 -0.22 -4.67
N LEU A 42 -3.03 0.25 -5.29
CA LEU A 42 -2.79 1.67 -5.59
C LEU A 42 -3.89 2.29 -6.44
N SER A 43 -4.36 1.56 -7.47
CA SER A 43 -5.41 2.04 -8.37
C SER A 43 -6.76 2.18 -7.66
N ALA A 44 -7.13 1.20 -6.83
CA ALA A 44 -8.36 1.25 -6.03
C ALA A 44 -8.31 2.43 -5.04
N VAL A 45 -7.19 2.58 -4.34
CA VAL A 45 -6.94 3.65 -3.38
C VAL A 45 -6.90 5.04 -4.03
N ALA A 46 -6.29 5.18 -5.20
CA ALA A 46 -6.28 6.44 -5.96
C ALA A 46 -7.69 6.86 -6.37
N THR A 47 -8.51 5.88 -6.76
CA THR A 47 -9.91 6.10 -7.15
C THR A 47 -10.76 6.53 -5.95
N THR A 48 -10.52 6.00 -4.74
CA THR A 48 -11.33 6.37 -3.57
C THR A 48 -10.91 7.64 -2.87
N ALA A 49 -9.60 7.88 -2.76
CA ALA A 49 -9.10 9.02 -2.00
C ALA A 49 -9.39 10.37 -2.67
N GLY A 50 -9.90 10.36 -3.91
CA GLY A 50 -9.90 11.55 -4.76
C GLY A 50 -8.50 12.14 -4.76
N THR A 51 -7.51 11.33 -5.13
CA THR A 51 -6.11 11.45 -4.67
C THR A 51 -5.62 12.89 -4.59
N SER A 52 -5.67 13.46 -3.39
CA SER A 52 -4.90 14.66 -3.10
C SER A 52 -3.42 14.29 -3.20
N VAL A 53 -2.61 15.16 -3.81
CA VAL A 53 -1.15 14.97 -3.91
C VAL A 53 -0.53 14.69 -2.52
N SER A 54 -1.09 15.28 -1.46
CA SER A 54 -0.68 15.03 -0.07
C SER A 54 -0.82 13.57 0.36
N THR A 55 -1.89 12.88 -0.03
CA THR A 55 -2.10 11.47 0.36
C THR A 55 -1.05 10.55 -0.29
N GLY A 56 -0.73 10.77 -1.57
CA GLY A 56 0.31 10.03 -2.27
C GLY A 56 1.72 10.28 -1.69
N ILE A 57 2.01 11.51 -1.27
CA ILE A 57 3.26 11.86 -0.59
C ILE A 57 3.37 11.15 0.76
N SER A 58 2.32 11.18 1.59
CA SER A 58 2.31 10.49 2.89
C SER A 58 2.53 8.99 2.75
N PHE A 59 1.88 8.36 1.78
CA PHE A 59 2.10 6.95 1.45
C PHE A 59 3.57 6.66 1.10
N THR A 60 4.13 7.46 0.18
CA THR A 60 5.51 7.27 -0.31
C THR A 60 6.53 7.43 0.82
N LEU A 61 6.36 8.43 1.68
CA LEU A 61 7.24 8.66 2.83
C LEU A 61 7.22 7.50 3.83
N GLU A 62 6.04 6.92 4.08
CA GLU A 62 5.91 5.80 5.02
C GLU A 62 6.55 4.52 4.47
N LEU A 63 6.43 4.28 3.15
CA LEU A 63 7.14 3.20 2.46
C LEU A 63 8.66 3.34 2.60
N LEU A 64 9.20 4.52 2.30
CA LEU A 64 10.64 4.76 2.40
C LEU A 64 11.17 4.55 3.82
N LYS A 65 10.46 5.03 4.86
CA LYS A 65 10.86 4.81 6.25
C LYS A 65 10.94 3.33 6.62
N LYS A 66 9.92 2.54 6.27
CA LYS A 66 9.89 1.11 6.58
C LYS A 66 10.98 0.33 5.83
N LEU A 67 11.32 0.76 4.61
CA LEU A 67 12.42 0.17 3.85
C LEU A 67 13.79 0.45 4.48
N ILE A 68 14.05 1.68 4.88
CA ILE A 68 15.30 2.06 5.56
C ILE A 68 15.47 1.25 6.85
N ILE A 69 14.42 1.17 7.67
CA ILE A 69 14.46 0.39 8.92
C ILE A 69 14.77 -1.08 8.65
N LYS A 70 14.12 -1.70 7.63
CA LYS A 70 14.40 -3.10 7.28
C LYS A 70 15.80 -3.32 6.74
N GLU A 71 16.39 -2.35 6.02
CA GLU A 71 17.79 -2.44 5.60
C GLU A 71 18.77 -2.34 6.78
N GLU A 72 18.45 -1.55 7.80
CA GLU A 72 19.25 -1.47 9.03
C GLU A 72 19.14 -2.75 9.89
N GLU A 73 18.01 -3.46 9.87
CA GLU A 73 17.83 -4.73 10.60
C GLU A 73 18.55 -5.92 9.96
N ILE A 74 18.87 -5.84 8.67
CA ILE A 74 19.52 -6.92 7.90
C ILE A 74 21.06 -6.79 7.90
N ASN A 75 21.60 -5.61 8.26
CA ASN A 75 23.04 -5.33 8.34
C ASN A 75 23.59 -5.40 9.77
#